data_AF-A0A7S1BMS3-F1
#
_entry.id   AF-A0A7S1BMS3-F1
#
_cell.length_a   1.000
_cell.length_b   1.000
_cell.length_c   1.000
_cell.angle_alpha   90.00
_cell.angle_beta   90.00
_cell.angle_gamma   90.00
#
_symmetry.space_group_name_H-M   'P 1'
#
loop_
_entity.id
_entity.type
_entity.pdbx_description
1 polymer ?
#
loop_
_entity_poly.entity_id
_entity_poly.type
_entity_poly.pdbx_seq_one_letter_code
_entity_poly.pdbx_strand_id
1 'polypeptide(L)'
;AKKEGSVQILSGHKAEKLIYEHGKVVGVEVLRLKDDVRISLQAPRTVLATGGFASDRSQGSYLDRHRPELMNMAATAGTFSTGDGIEMATAIGAGLVDMDKVQIHPTGWVNPTDPNNTEKVLAAELMRGVGGVLINHRGERFCNELGTRAYVTDKMLGHNPTYVRTSKWDPSAVVPTFSLVLSSSAAADGRKHVDLYVHKGLLFELHGIAALADFLGVPTTRARDTLRQYREDAAAGRDR
;
A
#
# COMPACT_ATOMS: atom_id res chain seq x y z
N ALA A 1 10.03 -30.41 -0.73
CA ALA A 1 9.11 -30.09 -1.85
C ALA A 1 7.72 -30.53 -1.44
N LYS A 2 6.71 -29.67 -1.57
CA LYS A 2 5.31 -30.06 -1.40
C LYS A 2 4.75 -30.37 -2.79
N LYS A 3 3.98 -31.45 -2.93
CA LYS A 3 3.30 -31.79 -4.19
C LYS A 3 1.81 -31.49 -4.02
N GLU A 4 1.25 -30.69 -4.93
CA GLU A 4 -0.18 -30.40 -5.00
C GLU A 4 -0.68 -30.79 -6.40
N GLY A 5 -1.29 -31.98 -6.51
CA GLY A 5 -1.62 -32.57 -7.80
C GLY A 5 -0.37 -32.82 -8.65
N SER A 6 -0.32 -32.19 -9.83
CA SER A 6 0.83 -32.24 -10.73
C SER A 6 1.90 -31.18 -10.44
N VAL A 7 1.64 -30.25 -9.51
CA VAL A 7 2.54 -29.13 -9.20
C VAL A 7 3.50 -29.49 -8.08
N GLN A 8 4.79 -29.19 -8.28
CA GLN A 8 5.80 -29.27 -7.24
C GLN A 8 6.15 -27.86 -6.74
N ILE A 9 5.96 -27.64 -5.44
CA ILE A 9 6.26 -26.37 -4.77
C ILE A 9 7.55 -26.53 -3.95
N LEU A 10 8.51 -25.66 -4.23
CA LEU A 10 9.81 -25.59 -3.55
C LEU A 10 9.87 -24.32 -2.68
N SER A 11 9.33 -24.37 -1.47
CA SER A 11 9.51 -23.28 -0.48
C SER A 11 10.94 -23.26 0.06
N GLY A 12 11.42 -22.09 0.48
CA GLY A 12 12.81 -21.92 0.93
C GLY A 12 13.85 -22.06 -0.20
N HIS A 13 13.44 -21.74 -1.43
CA HIS A 13 14.27 -21.76 -2.62
C HIS A 13 14.14 -20.40 -3.31
N LYS A 14 15.24 -19.67 -3.47
CA LYS A 14 15.30 -18.37 -4.14
C LYS A 14 15.88 -18.54 -5.53
N ALA A 15 15.13 -18.17 -6.57
CA ALA A 15 15.71 -18.07 -7.91
C ALA A 15 16.68 -16.88 -7.96
N GLU A 16 17.91 -17.10 -8.41
CA GLU A 16 18.96 -16.08 -8.46
C GLU A 16 19.31 -15.66 -9.90
N LYS A 17 19.18 -16.57 -10.87
CA LYS A 17 19.62 -16.31 -12.25
C LYS A 17 18.88 -17.17 -13.27
N LEU A 18 18.50 -16.59 -14.41
CA LEU A 18 18.05 -17.37 -15.56
C LEU A 18 19.24 -18.00 -16.27
N ILE A 19 19.14 -19.29 -16.59
CA ILE A 19 20.13 -19.97 -17.44
C ILE A 19 19.75 -19.65 -18.88
N TYR A 20 20.60 -18.86 -19.56
CA TYR A 20 20.33 -18.33 -20.89
C TYR A 20 21.43 -18.76 -21.87
N GLU A 21 21.04 -19.57 -22.85
CA GLU A 21 21.95 -20.18 -23.82
C GLU A 21 21.38 -20.05 -25.22
N HIS A 22 22.22 -19.68 -26.19
CA HIS A 22 21.84 -19.62 -27.60
C HIS A 22 20.53 -18.85 -27.87
N GLY A 23 20.32 -17.75 -27.14
CA GLY A 23 19.13 -16.92 -27.28
C GLY A 23 17.86 -17.48 -26.61
N LYS A 24 17.98 -18.47 -25.72
CA LYS A 24 16.85 -19.14 -25.05
C LYS A 24 17.10 -19.32 -23.57
N VAL A 25 16.05 -19.12 -22.77
CA VAL A 25 16.05 -19.54 -21.36
C VAL A 25 15.88 -21.05 -21.32
N VAL A 26 16.82 -21.75 -20.70
CA VAL A 26 16.84 -23.22 -20.57
C VAL A 26 16.68 -23.69 -19.13
N GLY A 27 16.63 -22.77 -18.17
CA GLY A 27 16.45 -23.09 -16.76
C GLY A 27 16.65 -21.90 -15.84
N VAL A 28 16.85 -22.20 -14.56
CA VAL A 28 17.08 -21.23 -13.50
C VAL A 28 18.07 -21.79 -12.47
N GLU A 29 19.02 -20.96 -12.04
CA GLU A 29 19.85 -21.23 -10.87
C GLU A 29 19.09 -20.78 -9.62
N VAL A 30 19.05 -21.67 -8.63
CA VAL A 30 18.22 -21.53 -7.44
C VAL A 30 19.07 -21.77 -6.20
N LEU A 31 19.03 -20.83 -5.25
CA LEU A 31 19.60 -20.98 -3.93
C LEU A 31 18.60 -21.64 -2.98
N ARG A 32 18.99 -22.79 -2.41
CA ARG A 32 18.21 -23.47 -1.37
C ARG A 32 18.62 -22.92 0.00
N LEU A 33 17.73 -22.15 0.61
CA LEU A 33 18.05 -21.31 1.78
C LEU A 33 18.43 -22.10 3.04
N LYS A 34 17.99 -23.35 3.17
CA LYS A 34 18.24 -24.13 4.39
C LYS A 34 19.71 -24.54 4.57
N ASP A 35 20.46 -24.64 3.47
CA ASP A 35 21.84 -25.16 3.45
C ASP A 35 22.75 -24.40 2.46
N ASP A 36 22.29 -23.26 1.96
CA ASP A 36 23.04 -22.37 1.04
C ASP A 36 23.55 -23.07 -0.24
N VAL A 37 22.86 -24.14 -0.66
CA VAL A 37 23.24 -24.91 -1.86
C VAL A 37 22.58 -24.32 -3.10
N ARG A 38 23.39 -24.00 -4.11
CA ARG A 38 22.92 -23.65 -5.45
C ARG A 38 22.62 -24.90 -6.27
N ILE A 39 21.44 -24.94 -6.86
CA ILE A 39 20.99 -26.00 -7.76
C ILE A 39 20.53 -25.40 -9.08
N SER A 40 20.75 -26.13 -10.18
CA SER A 40 20.20 -25.77 -11.49
C SER A 40 18.91 -26.54 -11.73
N LEU A 41 17.83 -25.83 -12.03
CA LEU A 41 16.58 -26.43 -12.50
C LEU A 41 16.45 -26.18 -14.00
N GLN A 42 16.58 -27.24 -14.79
CA GLN A 42 16.41 -27.18 -16.24
C GLN A 42 14.91 -27.16 -16.57
N ALA A 43 14.50 -26.22 -17.41
CA ALA A 43 13.13 -26.07 -17.84
C ALA A 43 13.08 -25.51 -19.27
N PRO A 44 12.34 -26.15 -20.21
CA PRO A 44 12.22 -25.64 -21.57
C PRO A 44 11.41 -24.33 -21.64
N ARG A 45 10.65 -24.02 -20.59
CA ARG A 45 9.81 -22.83 -20.46
C ARG A 45 9.88 -22.33 -19.01
N THR A 46 10.13 -21.04 -18.85
CA THR A 46 10.21 -20.38 -17.54
C THR A 46 9.22 -19.22 -17.52
N VAL A 47 8.44 -19.12 -16.43
CA VAL A 47 7.51 -18.02 -16.19
C VAL A 47 7.98 -17.26 -14.96
N LEU A 48 8.22 -15.96 -15.10
CA LEU A 48 8.49 -15.08 -13.97
C LEU A 48 7.16 -14.55 -13.43
N ALA A 49 6.84 -14.92 -12.20
CA ALA A 49 5.65 -14.47 -11.46
C ALA A 49 6.08 -13.89 -10.09
N THR A 50 7.09 -13.02 -10.12
CA THR A 50 7.90 -12.64 -8.94
C THR A 50 7.42 -11.39 -8.21
N GLY A 51 6.29 -10.79 -8.61
CA GLY A 51 5.81 -9.54 -8.02
C GLY A 51 6.63 -8.32 -8.47
N GLY A 52 6.60 -7.25 -7.66
CA GLY A 52 7.20 -5.95 -7.98
C GLY A 52 8.40 -5.57 -7.11
N PHE A 53 8.70 -4.28 -7.04
CA PHE A 53 9.90 -3.72 -6.37
C PHE A 53 9.58 -2.64 -5.32
N ALA A 54 8.31 -2.51 -4.91
CA ALA A 54 7.85 -1.40 -4.08
C ALA A 54 8.37 -1.40 -2.63
N SER A 55 9.05 -2.46 -2.19
CA SER A 55 9.57 -2.61 -0.82
C SER A 55 11.09 -2.54 -0.73
N ASP A 56 11.82 -2.53 -1.86
CA ASP A 56 13.27 -2.32 -1.82
C ASP A 56 13.57 -0.86 -1.46
N ARG A 57 14.42 -0.67 -0.46
CA ARG A 57 14.88 0.63 0.05
C ARG A 57 16.41 0.78 -0.04
N SER A 58 17.07 -0.17 -0.68
CA SER A 58 18.51 -0.10 -0.92
C SER A 58 18.84 0.92 -2.00
N GLN A 59 20.05 1.49 -1.89
CA GLN A 59 20.59 2.39 -2.90
C GLN A 59 20.76 1.62 -4.22
N GLY A 60 20.34 2.23 -5.32
CA GLY A 60 20.38 1.61 -6.64
C GLY A 60 19.27 0.58 -6.89
N SER A 61 18.30 0.43 -5.98
CA SER A 61 17.08 -0.34 -6.24
C SER A 61 16.25 0.26 -7.38
N TYR A 62 15.28 -0.50 -7.91
CA TYR A 62 14.36 0.04 -8.92
C TYR A 62 13.54 1.21 -8.39
N LEU A 63 13.14 1.19 -7.10
CA LEU A 63 12.43 2.32 -6.51
C LEU A 63 13.31 3.57 -6.44
N ASP A 64 14.57 3.42 -6.02
CA ASP A 64 15.56 4.52 -5.97
C ASP A 64 15.81 5.10 -7.37
N ARG A 65 16.03 4.25 -8.38
CA ARG A 65 16.31 4.68 -9.75
C ARG A 65 15.14 5.41 -10.41
N HIS A 66 13.90 4.96 -10.17
CA HIS A 66 12.74 5.41 -10.92
C HIS A 66 11.86 6.40 -10.17
N ARG A 67 11.80 6.31 -8.83
CA ARG A 67 10.94 7.13 -7.95
C ARG A 67 11.64 7.40 -6.60
N PRO A 68 12.82 8.05 -6.60
CA PRO A 68 13.62 8.24 -5.39
C PRO A 68 12.89 9.02 -4.30
N GLU A 69 11.92 9.87 -4.66
CA GLU A 69 11.11 10.62 -3.71
C GLU A 69 10.20 9.73 -2.86
N LEU A 70 9.95 8.49 -3.27
CA LEU A 70 9.14 7.52 -2.54
C LEU A 70 9.96 6.62 -1.59
N MET A 71 11.28 6.76 -1.54
CA MET A 71 12.14 5.90 -0.71
C MET A 71 11.80 5.98 0.78
N ASN A 72 11.37 7.14 1.27
CA ASN A 72 10.94 7.30 2.66
C ASN A 72 9.43 7.06 2.87
N MET A 73 8.71 6.65 1.82
CA MET A 73 7.29 6.33 1.92
C MET A 73 7.11 4.86 2.30
N ALA A 74 6.28 4.61 3.30
CA ALA A 74 5.99 3.26 3.76
C ALA A 74 5.29 2.43 2.67
N ALA A 75 5.62 1.14 2.60
CA ALA A 75 5.04 0.19 1.66
C ALA A 75 3.88 -0.60 2.29
N THR A 76 2.92 -1.00 1.46
CA THR A 76 1.92 -2.02 1.83
C THR A 76 2.22 -3.39 1.20
N ALA A 77 3.26 -3.47 0.37
CA ALA A 77 3.79 -4.72 -0.15
C ALA A 77 4.71 -5.35 0.90
N GLY A 78 4.79 -6.68 0.95
CA GLY A 78 5.70 -7.35 1.86
C GLY A 78 7.16 -7.07 1.52
N THR A 79 8.06 -7.25 2.50
CA THR A 79 9.51 -7.04 2.34
C THR A 79 10.15 -7.79 1.17
N PHE A 80 9.53 -8.88 0.71
CA PHE A 80 9.97 -9.68 -0.43
C PHE A 80 9.77 -9.01 -1.81
N SER A 81 9.05 -7.88 -1.88
CA SER A 81 8.81 -7.17 -3.13
C SER A 81 10.01 -6.29 -3.52
N THR A 82 11.13 -6.91 -3.90
CA THR A 82 12.41 -6.24 -4.16
C THR A 82 12.80 -6.11 -5.63
N GLY A 83 12.02 -6.69 -6.55
CA GLY A 83 12.33 -6.64 -7.98
C GLY A 83 13.32 -7.70 -8.48
N ASP A 84 13.66 -8.71 -7.66
CA ASP A 84 14.63 -9.76 -8.01
C ASP A 84 14.37 -10.43 -9.37
N GLY A 85 13.10 -10.69 -9.71
CA GLY A 85 12.75 -11.27 -11.01
C GLY A 85 12.89 -10.30 -12.19
N ILE A 86 12.70 -8.99 -11.95
CA ILE A 86 12.96 -7.95 -12.95
C ILE A 86 14.46 -7.95 -13.26
N GLU A 87 15.29 -7.98 -12.21
CA GLU A 87 16.76 -8.04 -12.33
C GLU A 87 17.23 -9.28 -13.11
N MET A 88 16.67 -10.46 -12.81
CA MET A 88 16.98 -11.68 -13.56
C MET A 88 16.63 -11.57 -15.06
N ALA A 89 15.54 -10.90 -15.40
CA ALA A 89 15.12 -10.72 -16.79
C ALA A 89 15.99 -9.69 -17.52
N THR A 90 16.28 -8.54 -16.90
CA THR A 90 17.12 -7.50 -17.50
C THR A 90 18.55 -7.96 -17.71
N ALA A 91 19.07 -8.83 -16.83
CA ALA A 91 20.39 -9.44 -16.97
C ALA A 91 20.57 -10.25 -18.29
N ILE A 92 19.48 -10.72 -18.90
CA ILE A 92 19.49 -11.43 -20.20
C ILE A 92 18.97 -10.56 -21.36
N GLY A 93 18.85 -9.25 -21.15
CA GLY A 93 18.48 -8.27 -22.18
C GLY A 93 16.98 -7.99 -22.30
N ALA A 94 16.15 -8.37 -21.31
CA ALA A 94 14.75 -7.97 -21.31
C ALA A 94 14.61 -6.44 -21.15
N GLY A 95 13.77 -5.83 -21.97
CA GLY A 95 13.41 -4.41 -21.84
C GLY A 95 12.40 -4.17 -20.71
N LEU A 96 12.37 -2.94 -20.21
CA LEU A 96 11.43 -2.47 -19.20
C LEU A 96 10.54 -1.36 -19.76
N VAL A 97 9.33 -1.24 -19.23
CA VAL A 97 8.38 -0.18 -19.54
C VAL A 97 7.69 0.28 -18.26
N ASP A 98 7.35 1.57 -18.18
CA ASP A 98 6.54 2.15 -17.10
C ASP A 98 7.09 1.96 -15.67
N MET A 99 8.41 1.82 -15.52
CA MET A 99 9.04 1.62 -14.21
C MET A 99 8.87 2.82 -13.25
N ASP A 100 8.54 4.01 -13.78
CA ASP A 100 8.20 5.21 -13.01
C ASP A 100 6.75 5.19 -12.49
N LYS A 101 5.89 4.30 -13.00
CA LYS A 101 4.46 4.21 -12.62
C LYS A 101 4.24 3.42 -11.33
N VAL A 102 4.88 3.89 -10.25
CA VAL A 102 4.68 3.37 -8.89
C VAL A 102 3.44 4.00 -8.28
N GLN A 103 2.45 3.16 -7.93
CA GLN A 103 1.21 3.58 -7.29
C GLN A 103 1.36 3.63 -5.77
N ILE A 104 0.97 4.77 -5.18
CA ILE A 104 0.79 4.91 -3.74
C ILE A 104 -0.64 4.49 -3.40
N HIS A 105 -0.80 3.61 -2.41
CA HIS A 105 -2.11 3.35 -1.84
C HIS A 105 -2.45 4.47 -0.85
N PRO A 106 -3.58 5.19 -0.98
CA PRO A 106 -3.87 6.35 -0.14
C PRO A 106 -4.08 5.99 1.34
N THR A 107 -4.54 4.76 1.62
CA THR A 107 -4.91 4.35 2.98
C THR A 107 -4.07 3.16 3.44
N GLY A 108 -3.00 3.43 4.18
CA GLY A 108 -2.24 2.46 4.99
C GLY A 108 -2.40 2.80 6.47
N TRP A 109 -2.73 1.81 7.30
CA TRP A 109 -2.94 2.03 8.72
C TRP A 109 -1.65 2.44 9.42
N VAL A 110 -1.71 3.55 10.17
CA VAL A 110 -0.65 3.95 11.10
C VAL A 110 -0.90 3.22 12.41
N ASN A 111 -0.01 2.32 12.79
CA ASN A 111 -0.06 1.70 14.11
C ASN A 111 0.37 2.73 15.16
N PRO A 112 -0.48 3.07 16.16
CA PRO A 112 -0.10 4.03 17.20
C PRO A 112 1.14 3.63 18.01
N THR A 113 1.40 2.33 18.16
CA THR A 113 2.58 1.83 18.90
C THR A 113 3.86 1.81 18.06
N ASP A 114 3.73 1.93 16.73
CA ASP A 114 4.85 1.99 15.79
C ASP A 114 4.48 2.86 14.56
N PRO A 115 4.35 4.19 14.77
CA PRO A 115 3.87 5.09 13.74
C PRO A 115 4.86 5.23 12.57
N ASN A 116 6.15 4.96 12.81
CA ASN A 116 7.21 5.10 11.83
C ASN A 116 7.53 3.80 11.07
N ASN A 117 6.76 2.72 11.31
CA ASN A 117 6.93 1.47 10.57
C ASN A 117 6.91 1.72 9.04
N THR A 118 7.93 1.27 8.34
CA THR A 118 8.04 1.40 6.89
C THR A 118 7.17 0.39 6.13
N GLU A 119 6.54 -0.55 6.84
CA GLU A 119 5.52 -1.46 6.36
C GLU A 119 4.17 -1.14 7.03
N LYS A 120 3.16 -0.83 6.22
CA LYS A 120 1.80 -0.56 6.72
C LYS A 120 0.84 -1.66 6.32
N VAL A 121 -0.07 -1.99 7.24
CA VAL A 121 -1.24 -2.80 6.90
C VAL A 121 -2.12 -1.97 5.98
N LEU A 122 -2.38 -2.48 4.78
CA LEU A 122 -3.28 -1.83 3.84
C LEU A 122 -4.69 -1.76 4.43
N ALA A 123 -5.24 -0.54 4.50
CA ALA A 123 -6.66 -0.34 4.77
C ALA A 123 -7.41 -0.50 3.45
N ALA A 124 -8.23 -1.55 3.35
CA ALA A 124 -8.91 -1.92 2.12
C ALA A 124 -9.72 -0.73 1.58
N GLU A 125 -9.68 -0.53 0.26
CA GLU A 125 -10.49 0.49 -0.42
C GLU A 125 -11.99 0.30 -0.15
N LEU A 126 -12.41 -0.95 0.11
CA LEU A 126 -13.75 -1.28 0.59
C LEU A 126 -14.17 -0.42 1.78
N MET A 127 -13.26 -0.10 2.71
CA MET A 127 -13.59 0.71 3.89
C MET A 127 -14.10 2.11 3.51
N ARG A 128 -13.58 2.70 2.42
CA ARG A 128 -14.14 3.92 1.83
C ARG A 128 -15.43 3.60 1.06
N GLY A 129 -15.44 2.51 0.30
CA GLY A 129 -16.60 2.01 -0.47
C GLY A 129 -17.88 1.80 0.33
N VAL A 130 -17.79 1.35 1.58
CA VAL A 130 -18.94 1.13 2.47
C VAL A 130 -19.45 2.42 3.15
N GLY A 131 -18.89 3.58 2.80
CA GLY A 131 -19.28 4.88 3.36
C GLY A 131 -18.35 5.41 4.45
N GLY A 132 -17.11 4.92 4.48
CA GLY A 132 -16.06 5.52 5.32
C GLY A 132 -15.58 6.85 4.73
N VAL A 133 -15.49 7.88 5.59
CA VAL A 133 -15.05 9.23 5.21
C VAL A 133 -13.63 9.51 5.68
N LEU A 134 -12.89 10.27 4.89
CA LEU A 134 -11.53 10.71 5.24
C LEU A 134 -11.59 12.10 5.87
N ILE A 135 -11.07 12.21 7.09
CA ILE A 135 -11.09 13.44 7.90
C ILE A 135 -9.65 13.90 8.17
N ASN A 136 -9.38 15.18 7.92
CA ASN A 136 -8.09 15.81 8.23
C ASN A 136 -7.99 16.28 9.70
N HIS A 137 -6.83 16.80 10.10
CA HIS A 137 -6.58 17.31 11.45
C HIS A 137 -7.45 18.51 11.87
N ARG A 138 -8.19 19.13 10.94
CA ARG A 138 -9.15 20.21 11.23
C ARG A 138 -10.58 19.69 11.43
N GLY A 139 -10.77 18.37 11.37
CA GLY A 139 -12.09 17.74 11.47
C GLY A 139 -12.92 17.88 10.21
N GLU A 140 -12.31 18.11 9.04
CA GLU A 140 -12.98 18.35 7.76
C GLU A 140 -12.77 17.18 6.79
N ARG A 141 -13.79 16.88 5.98
CA ARG A 141 -13.60 16.13 4.72
C ARG A 141 -12.81 17.00 3.74
N PHE A 142 -12.04 16.37 2.86
CA PHE A 142 -11.14 17.08 1.94
C PHE A 142 -11.08 16.51 0.52
N CYS A 143 -11.79 15.41 0.25
CA CYS A 143 -11.83 14.80 -1.07
C CYS A 143 -13.05 13.90 -1.24
N ASN A 144 -13.40 13.59 -2.49
CA ASN A 144 -14.23 12.43 -2.82
C ASN A 144 -13.43 11.15 -2.52
N GLU A 145 -13.86 10.40 -1.51
CA GLU A 145 -13.18 9.20 -1.02
C GLU A 145 -13.19 8.04 -2.03
N LEU A 146 -14.06 8.07 -3.04
CA LEU A 146 -14.14 7.07 -4.11
C LEU A 146 -13.40 7.50 -5.38
N GLY A 147 -12.66 8.62 -5.34
CA GLY A 147 -11.76 9.00 -6.42
C GLY A 147 -10.64 7.97 -6.64
N THR A 148 -9.94 8.10 -7.76
CA THR A 148 -8.80 7.22 -8.05
C THR A 148 -7.73 7.32 -6.96
N ARG A 149 -6.93 6.27 -6.78
CA ARG A 149 -5.83 6.29 -5.79
C ARG A 149 -4.90 7.48 -5.96
N ALA A 150 -4.54 7.81 -7.21
CA ALA A 150 -3.74 9.00 -7.51
C ALA A 150 -4.42 10.30 -7.05
N TYR A 151 -5.73 10.44 -7.29
CA TYR A 151 -6.49 11.61 -6.83
C TYR A 151 -6.54 11.72 -5.30
N VAL A 152 -6.89 10.63 -4.61
CA VAL A 152 -6.98 10.66 -3.14
C VAL A 152 -5.61 10.91 -2.53
N THR A 153 -4.55 10.28 -3.04
CA THR A 153 -3.17 10.56 -2.61
C THR A 153 -2.79 12.01 -2.85
N ASP A 154 -3.07 12.60 -4.01
CA ASP A 154 -2.81 14.02 -4.29
C ASP A 154 -3.50 14.94 -3.28
N LYS A 155 -4.78 14.67 -2.97
CA LYS A 155 -5.52 15.44 -1.95
C LYS A 155 -4.94 15.29 -0.55
N MET A 156 -4.41 14.11 -0.21
CA MET A 156 -3.72 13.88 1.06
C MET A 156 -2.38 14.63 1.11
N LEU A 157 -1.52 14.47 0.10
CA LEU A 157 -0.24 15.16 0.03
C LEU A 157 -0.39 16.69 -0.09
N GLY A 158 -1.50 17.18 -0.64
CA GLY A 158 -1.89 18.60 -0.67
C GLY A 158 -2.07 19.25 0.70
N HIS A 159 -2.00 18.49 1.80
CA HIS A 159 -1.91 19.06 3.15
C HIS A 159 -0.47 19.49 3.52
N ASN A 160 0.50 19.27 2.64
CA ASN A 160 1.86 19.78 2.75
C ASN A 160 2.05 21.04 1.87
N PRO A 161 2.38 22.23 2.43
CA PRO A 161 2.52 23.47 1.67
C PRO A 161 3.58 23.45 0.57
N THR A 162 4.66 22.67 0.76
CA THR A 162 5.69 22.50 -0.26
C THR A 162 5.16 21.68 -1.43
N TYR A 163 4.46 20.57 -1.15
CA TYR A 163 3.82 19.76 -2.18
C TYR A 163 2.80 20.57 -2.99
N VAL A 164 1.96 21.38 -2.35
CA VAL A 164 1.00 22.27 -3.03
C VAL A 164 1.69 23.21 -4.02
N ARG A 165 2.88 23.72 -3.66
CA ARG A 165 3.62 24.69 -4.49
C ARG A 165 4.37 24.03 -5.64
N THR A 166 4.86 22.81 -5.47
CA THR A 166 5.80 22.18 -6.41
C THR A 166 5.24 20.97 -7.16
N SER A 167 4.14 20.39 -6.67
CA SER A 167 3.63 19.06 -7.06
C SER A 167 4.69 17.96 -6.96
N LYS A 168 5.73 18.17 -6.14
CA LYS A 168 6.83 17.22 -5.91
C LYS A 168 6.88 16.90 -4.42
N TRP A 169 6.89 15.61 -4.11
CA TRP A 169 7.04 15.15 -2.72
C TRP A 169 8.49 15.33 -2.27
N ASP A 170 8.67 15.89 -1.09
CA ASP A 170 9.96 16.00 -0.42
C ASP A 170 10.14 14.74 0.43
N PRO A 171 11.12 13.86 0.15
CA PRO A 171 11.32 12.63 0.91
C PRO A 171 11.70 12.89 2.38
N SER A 172 12.16 14.09 2.73
CA SER A 172 12.42 14.48 4.13
C SER A 172 11.17 14.95 4.88
N ALA A 173 10.06 15.21 4.17
CA ALA A 173 8.83 15.67 4.77
C ALA A 173 8.10 14.54 5.51
N VAL A 174 7.47 14.90 6.64
CA VAL A 174 6.54 14.01 7.34
C VAL A 174 5.31 13.80 6.48
N VAL A 175 4.97 12.53 6.22
CA VAL A 175 3.76 12.16 5.49
C VAL A 175 2.53 12.54 6.35
N PRO A 176 1.59 13.35 5.83
CA PRO A 176 0.42 13.76 6.60
C PRO A 176 -0.48 12.54 6.91
N THR A 177 -1.04 12.52 8.13
CA THR A 177 -1.95 11.48 8.61
C THR A 177 -3.38 11.98 8.66
N PHE A 178 -4.32 11.05 8.51
CA PHE A 178 -5.76 11.31 8.38
C PHE A 178 -6.54 10.23 9.11
N SER A 179 -7.78 10.54 9.48
CA SER A 179 -8.68 9.58 10.10
C SER A 179 -9.67 9.04 9.08
N LEU A 180 -9.75 7.71 8.99
CA LEU A 180 -10.84 7.04 8.29
C LEU A 180 -11.96 6.75 9.30
N VAL A 181 -13.10 7.41 9.14
CA VAL A 181 -14.22 7.33 10.07
C VAL A 181 -15.38 6.59 9.44
N LEU A 182 -15.94 5.62 10.16
CA LEU A 182 -17.07 4.81 9.74
C LEU A 182 -18.26 5.09 10.65
N SER A 183 -19.45 5.19 10.07
CA SER A 183 -20.69 5.04 10.84
C SER A 183 -20.89 3.58 11.26
N SER A 184 -21.75 3.32 12.24
CA SER A 184 -22.06 1.95 12.67
C SER A 184 -22.65 1.09 11.54
N SER A 185 -23.41 1.68 10.61
CA SER A 185 -23.94 0.98 9.44
C SER A 185 -22.82 0.66 8.43
N ALA A 186 -21.96 1.62 8.11
CA ALA A 186 -20.81 1.40 7.24
C ALA A 186 -19.85 0.33 7.81
N ALA A 187 -19.63 0.35 9.12
CA ALA A 187 -18.83 -0.67 9.80
C ALA A 187 -19.49 -2.05 9.73
N ALA A 188 -20.81 -2.15 9.79
CA ALA A 188 -21.54 -3.41 9.63
C ALA A 188 -21.41 -3.98 8.20
N ASP A 189 -21.47 -3.13 7.18
CA ASP A 189 -21.28 -3.52 5.77
C ASP A 189 -19.84 -4.00 5.50
N GLY A 190 -18.86 -3.43 6.22
CA GLY A 190 -17.44 -3.80 6.16
C GLY A 190 -16.98 -4.83 7.20
N ARG A 191 -17.90 -5.53 7.90
CA ARG A 191 -17.63 -6.24 9.17
C ARG A 191 -16.36 -7.09 9.21
N LYS A 192 -16.13 -7.93 8.20
CA LYS A 192 -14.93 -8.80 8.15
C LYS A 192 -13.61 -8.01 8.24
N HIS A 193 -13.55 -6.84 7.61
CA HIS A 193 -12.37 -5.98 7.63
C HIS A 193 -12.31 -5.17 8.93
N VAL A 194 -13.46 -4.69 9.43
CA VAL A 194 -13.55 -4.03 10.73
C VAL A 194 -13.02 -4.94 11.83
N ASP A 195 -13.52 -6.17 11.93
CA ASP A 195 -13.09 -7.15 12.94
C ASP A 195 -11.58 -7.43 12.85
N LEU A 196 -11.05 -7.57 11.63
CA LEU A 196 -9.61 -7.74 11.38
C LEU A 196 -8.79 -6.54 11.89
N TYR A 197 -9.21 -5.32 11.58
CA TYR A 197 -8.48 -4.11 11.96
C TYR A 197 -8.61 -3.78 13.44
N VAL A 198 -9.76 -4.05 14.06
CA VAL A 198 -9.96 -3.97 15.52
C VAL A 198 -9.06 -4.97 16.23
N HIS A 199 -9.04 -6.24 15.79
CA HIS A 199 -8.17 -7.27 16.37
C HIS A 199 -6.67 -6.89 16.28
N LYS A 200 -6.28 -6.20 15.21
CA LYS A 200 -4.91 -5.68 15.02
C LYS A 200 -4.62 -4.39 15.80
N GLY A 201 -5.60 -3.79 16.49
CA GLY A 201 -5.45 -2.52 17.18
C GLY A 201 -5.29 -1.31 16.25
N LEU A 202 -5.81 -1.39 15.02
CA LEU A 202 -5.69 -0.36 13.99
C LEU A 202 -6.99 0.42 13.76
N LEU A 203 -8.11 -0.09 14.29
CA LEU A 203 -9.43 0.54 14.23
C LEU A 203 -10.05 0.47 15.62
N PHE A 204 -10.69 1.57 16.05
CA PHE A 204 -11.22 1.72 17.40
C PHE A 204 -12.70 2.07 17.34
N GLU A 205 -13.49 1.47 18.22
CA GLU A 205 -14.88 1.86 18.41
C GLU A 205 -14.97 3.08 19.33
N LEU A 206 -15.70 4.10 18.89
CA LEU A 206 -15.93 5.33 19.63
C LEU A 206 -17.44 5.53 19.80
N HIS A 207 -17.87 5.82 21.03
CA HIS A 207 -19.28 6.01 21.33
C HIS A 207 -19.66 7.49 21.36
N GLY A 208 -20.33 7.93 20.28
CA GLY A 208 -20.89 9.27 20.17
C GLY A 208 -19.91 10.32 19.67
N ILE A 209 -20.46 11.50 19.37
CA ILE A 209 -19.73 12.57 18.68
C ILE A 209 -18.65 13.23 19.54
N ALA A 210 -18.82 13.23 20.87
CA ALA A 210 -17.82 13.75 21.80
C ALA A 210 -16.54 12.90 21.78
N ALA A 211 -16.67 11.57 21.90
CA ALA A 211 -15.52 10.67 21.83
C ALA A 211 -14.78 10.75 20.49
N LEU A 212 -15.52 10.91 19.38
CA LEU A 212 -14.90 11.16 18.08
C LEU A 212 -14.16 12.50 18.03
N ALA A 213 -14.76 13.57 18.55
CA ALA A 213 -14.13 14.88 18.58
C ALA A 213 -12.84 14.90 19.41
N ASP A 214 -12.86 14.23 20.56
CA ASP A 214 -11.69 14.03 21.42
C ASP A 214 -10.59 13.25 20.70
N PHE A 215 -10.94 12.15 20.01
CA PHE A 215 -9.99 11.37 19.21
C PHE A 215 -9.37 12.18 18.07
N LEU A 216 -10.16 13.01 17.40
CA LEU A 216 -9.70 13.88 16.31
C LEU A 216 -8.94 15.12 16.81
N GLY A 217 -9.04 15.46 18.10
CA GLY A 217 -8.46 16.68 18.68
C GLY A 217 -9.14 17.97 18.20
N VAL A 218 -10.46 17.94 17.94
CA VAL A 218 -11.22 19.09 17.40
C VAL A 218 -12.45 19.40 18.26
N PRO A 219 -13.05 20.61 18.16
CA PRO A 219 -14.30 20.90 18.86
C PRO A 219 -15.43 19.94 18.45
N THR A 220 -16.28 19.54 19.42
CA THR A 220 -17.44 18.67 19.15
C THR A 220 -18.36 19.21 18.08
N THR A 221 -18.53 20.53 18.00
CA THR A 221 -19.31 21.20 16.95
C THR A 221 -18.73 20.93 15.57
N ARG A 222 -17.40 20.98 15.42
CA ARG A 222 -16.70 20.73 14.16
C ARG A 222 -16.90 19.30 13.68
N ALA A 223 -16.64 18.31 14.53
CA ALA A 223 -16.84 16.90 14.17
C ALA A 223 -18.31 16.62 13.81
N ARG A 224 -19.26 17.17 14.60
CA ARG A 224 -20.69 17.03 14.35
C ARG A 224 -21.10 17.62 13.01
N ASP A 225 -20.68 18.85 12.73
CA ASP A 225 -21.13 19.58 11.55
C ASP A 225 -20.59 18.92 10.27
N THR A 226 -19.34 18.44 10.26
CA THR A 226 -18.77 17.66 9.14
C THR A 226 -19.57 16.38 8.86
N LEU A 227 -19.87 15.58 9.89
CA LEU A 227 -20.62 14.33 9.68
C LEU A 227 -22.10 14.57 9.35
N ARG A 228 -22.69 15.65 9.88
CA ARG A 228 -24.07 16.05 9.52
C ARG A 228 -24.13 16.45 8.04
N GLN A 229 -23.20 17.29 7.58
CA GLN A 229 -23.14 17.72 6.18
C GLN A 229 -23.04 16.52 5.25
N TYR A 230 -22.12 15.59 5.51
CA TYR A 230 -21.98 14.36 4.73
C TYR A 230 -23.28 13.55 4.65
N ARG A 231 -24.02 13.43 5.77
CA ARG A 231 -25.30 12.72 5.80
C ARG A 231 -26.37 13.43 4.98
N GLU A 232 -26.45 14.76 5.08
CA GLU A 232 -27.41 15.58 4.32
C GLU A 232 -27.13 15.47 2.82
N ASP A 233 -25.86 15.53 2.41
CA ASP A 233 -25.42 15.38 1.03
C ASP A 233 -25.71 13.99 0.47
N ALA A 234 -25.46 12.93 1.27
CA ALA A 234 -25.80 11.56 0.92
C ALA A 234 -27.31 11.38 0.72
N ALA A 235 -28.13 11.93 1.62
CA ALA A 235 -29.59 11.90 1.51
C ALA A 235 -30.09 12.67 0.28
N ALA A 236 -29.41 13.76 -0.09
CA ALA A 236 -29.71 14.56 -1.27
C ALA A 236 -29.14 13.99 -2.58
N GLY A 237 -28.35 12.91 -2.53
CA GLY A 237 -27.67 12.32 -3.68
C GLY A 237 -26.63 13.22 -4.34
N ARG A 238 -26.10 14.22 -3.61
CA ARG A 238 -25.15 15.21 -4.13
C ARG A 238 -24.12 15.55 -3.06
N ASP A 239 -22.87 15.16 -3.30
CA ASP A 239 -21.72 15.50 -2.44
C ASP A 239 -21.25 16.93 -2.76
N ARG A 240 -21.30 17.83 -1.78
CA ARG A 240 -21.01 19.27 -1.95
C ARG A 240 -19.70 19.70 -1.30
#